data_AF-A0A8J6GTZ3-F1
#
_entry.id   AF-A0A8J6GTZ3-F1
#
_cell.length_a   1.000
_cell.length_b   1.000
_cell.length_c   1.000
_cell.angle_alpha   90.00
_cell.angle_beta   90.00
_cell.angle_gamma   90.00
#
_symmetry.space_group_name_H-M   'P 1'
#
loop_
_entity.id
_entity.type
_entity.pdbx_description
1 polymer ?
#
loop_
_entity_poly.entity_id
_entity_poly.type
_entity_poly.pdbx_seq_one_letter_code
_entity_poly.pdbx_strand_id
1 'polypeptide(L)' 'MTELCFQRCVPSLHHRALDAEEEACLHSCAGKLIHSNHRLMAAYVQLMPALVQRRIADYEAASAVSGPAEQPRDSAAGS' A
#
# COMPACT_ATOMS: atom_id res chain seq x y z
N MET A 1 -7.24 13.18 5.73
CA MET A 1 -8.35 13.09 6.71
C MET A 1 -9.19 14.35 6.68
N THR A 2 -8.59 15.52 6.89
CA THR A 2 -9.27 16.83 6.87
C THR A 2 -10.02 17.09 5.57
N GLU A 3 -9.33 17.00 4.42
CA GLU A 3 -9.92 17.17 3.09
C GLU A 3 -11.10 16.22 2.85
N LEU A 4 -10.89 14.91 3.08
CA LEU A 4 -11.93 13.90 2.89
C LEU A 4 -13.16 14.15 3.77
N CYS A 5 -12.96 14.40 5.07
CA CYS A 5 -14.09 14.61 5.96
C CYS A 5 -14.82 15.90 5.64
N PHE A 6 -14.12 16.97 5.24
CA PHE A 6 -14.73 18.18 4.74
C PHE A 6 -15.59 17.91 3.50
N GLN A 7 -15.02 17.26 2.46
CA GLN A 7 -15.73 16.92 1.23
C GLN A 7 -16.97 16.06 1.47
N ARG A 8 -16.97 15.22 2.51
CA ARG A 8 -18.10 14.31 2.82
C ARG A 8 -19.14 14.88 3.78
N CYS A 9 -18.76 15.83 4.64
CA CYS A 9 -19.61 16.30 5.74
C CYS A 9 -20.07 17.74 5.58
N VAL A 10 -19.45 18.57 4.75
CA VAL A 10 -19.81 19.98 4.57
C VAL A 10 -20.36 20.17 3.14
N PRO A 11 -21.69 20.05 2.95
CA PRO A 11 -22.29 20.07 1.61
C PRO A 11 -22.39 21.47 1.01
N SER A 12 -22.36 22.52 1.84
CA SER A 12 -22.48 23.91 1.40
C SER A 12 -21.71 24.85 2.34
N LEU A 13 -21.48 26.09 1.92
CA LEU A 13 -20.76 27.11 2.70
C LEU A 13 -21.61 28.38 2.88
N HIS A 14 -22.92 28.20 3.07
CA HIS A 14 -23.84 29.33 3.26
C HIS A 14 -23.62 30.07 4.59
N HIS A 15 -23.06 29.38 5.58
CA HIS A 15 -22.69 29.93 6.87
C HIS A 15 -21.19 29.73 7.12
N ARG A 16 -20.58 30.64 7.87
CA ARG A 16 -19.15 30.58 8.20
C ARG A 16 -18.83 29.53 9.28
N ALA A 17 -19.75 29.33 10.21
CA ALA A 17 -19.61 28.35 11.27
C ALA A 17 -20.30 27.04 10.86
N LEU A 18 -19.81 25.93 11.38
CA LEU A 18 -20.43 24.62 11.20
C LEU A 18 -21.75 24.56 11.96
N ASP A 19 -22.71 23.83 11.42
CA ASP A 19 -23.90 23.45 12.18
C ASP A 19 -23.67 22.15 12.99
N ALA A 20 -24.64 21.81 13.85
CA ALA A 20 -24.54 20.65 14.72
C ALA A 20 -24.49 19.30 13.96
N GLU A 21 -25.09 19.22 12.77
CA GLU A 21 -25.06 18.01 11.95
C GLU A 21 -23.70 17.83 11.28
N GLU A 22 -23.12 18.91 10.74
CA GLU A 22 -21.78 18.93 10.17
C GLU A 22 -20.73 18.57 11.24
N GLU A 23 -20.82 19.13 12.44
CA GLU A 23 -19.94 18.80 13.57
C GLU A 23 -20.02 17.32 13.95
N ALA A 24 -21.23 16.78 14.10
CA ALA A 24 -21.44 15.37 14.40
C ALA A 24 -20.89 14.45 13.29
N CYS A 25 -21.09 14.83 12.02
CA CYS A 25 -20.55 14.10 10.88
C CYS A 25 -19.02 14.09 10.89
N LEU A 26 -18.38 15.24 11.12
CA LEU A 26 -16.91 15.36 11.16
C LEU A 26 -16.31 14.53 12.28
N HIS A 27 -16.91 14.55 13.48
CA HIS A 27 -16.48 13.73 14.60
C HIS A 27 -16.55 12.23 14.25
N SER A 28 -17.68 11.80 13.68
CA SER A 28 -17.87 10.41 13.24
C SER A 28 -16.93 10.02 12.09
N CYS A 29 -16.67 10.92 11.14
CA CYS A 29 -15.76 10.70 10.02
C CYS A 29 -14.33 10.47 10.49
N ALA A 30 -13.82 11.37 11.34
CA ALA A 30 -12.48 11.27 11.91
C ALA A 30 -12.32 9.98 12.73
N GLY A 31 -13.29 9.68 13.61
CA GLY A 31 -13.30 8.44 14.39
C GLY A 31 -13.28 7.19 13.50
N LYS A 32 -14.15 7.12 12.49
CA LYS A 32 -14.15 6.00 11.53
C LYS A 32 -12.81 5.84 10.81
N LEU A 33 -12.20 6.94 10.38
CA LEU A 33 -10.95 6.89 9.61
C LEU A 33 -9.78 6.43 10.48
N ILE A 34 -9.66 6.93 11.72
CA ILE A 34 -8.62 6.50 12.67
C ILE A 34 -8.76 5.01 12.98
N HIS A 35 -9.97 4.55 13.35
CA HIS A 35 -10.20 3.14 13.65
C HIS A 35 -9.94 2.24 12.43
N SER A 36 -10.36 2.67 11.24
CA SER A 36 -10.11 1.92 10.00
C SER A 36 -8.62 1.86 9.68
N ASN A 37 -7.90 2.96 9.83
CA ASN A 37 -6.46 3.00 9.62
C ASN A 37 -5.73 2.04 10.56
N HIS A 38 -6.05 2.05 11.86
CA HIS A 38 -5.44 1.13 12.81
C HIS A 38 -5.75 -0.33 12.50
N ARG A 39 -6.99 -0.66 12.13
CA ARG A 39 -7.37 -2.04 11.74
C ARG A 39 -6.62 -2.51 10.50
N LEU A 40 -6.52 -1.66 9.48
CA LEU A 40 -5.76 -1.96 8.27
C LEU A 40 -4.27 -2.12 8.57
N MET A 41 -3.71 -1.23 9.39
CA MET A 41 -2.30 -1.30 9.76
C MET A 41 -1.99 -2.57 10.56
N ALA A 42 -2.87 -2.98 11.46
CA ALA A 42 -2.75 -4.24 12.20
C ALA A 42 -2.73 -5.46 11.27
N ALA A 43 -3.64 -5.52 10.30
CA ALA A 43 -3.65 -6.60 9.31
C ALA A 43 -2.40 -6.56 8.41
N TYR A 44 -2.01 -5.37 7.96
CA TYR A 44 -0.83 -5.17 7.13
C TYR A 44 0.43 -5.71 7.80
N VAL A 45 0.71 -5.32 9.05
CA VAL A 45 1.92 -5.78 9.75
C VAL A 45 1.89 -7.28 10.05
N GLN A 46 0.71 -7.88 10.19
CA GLN A 46 0.56 -9.34 10.33
C GLN A 46 0.85 -10.09 9.02
N LEU A 47 0.44 -9.54 7.87
CA LEU A 47 0.51 -10.23 6.58
C LEU A 47 1.82 -9.97 5.82
N MET A 48 2.41 -8.80 5.97
CA MET A 48 3.57 -8.37 5.19
C MET A 48 4.81 -9.26 5.31
N PRO A 49 5.18 -9.80 6.49
CA PRO A 49 6.35 -10.67 6.59
C PRO A 49 6.24 -11.89 5.67
N ALA A 50 5.08 -12.56 5.66
CA ALA A 50 4.84 -13.71 4.81
C ALA A 50 4.84 -13.34 3.31
N LEU A 51 4.24 -12.20 2.95
CA LEU A 51 4.22 -11.71 1.57
C LEU A 51 5.63 -11.41 1.06
N VAL A 52 6.45 -10.73 1.86
CA VAL A 52 7.84 -10.40 1.51
C VAL A 52 8.71 -11.65 1.44
N GLN A 53 8.55 -12.59 2.37
CA GLN A 53 9.30 -13.85 2.33
C GLN A 53 8.98 -14.65 1.06
N ARG A 54 7.70 -14.73 0.67
CA ARG A 54 7.29 -15.35 -0.59
C ARG A 54 7.91 -14.66 -1.79
N ARG A 55 7.89 -13.32 -1.82
CA ARG A 55 8.52 -12.54 -2.88
C ARG A 55 10.02 -12.85 -3.00
N ILE A 56 10.75 -12.96 -1.88
CA ILE A 56 12.17 -13.33 -1.88
C ILE A 56 12.37 -14.73 -2.48
N ALA A 57 11.60 -15.71 -2.03
CA ALA A 57 11.68 -17.08 -2.56
C ALA A 57 11.40 -17.14 -4.07
N ASP A 58 10.41 -16.36 -4.55
CA ASP A 58 10.09 -16.27 -5.98
C ASP A 58 11.27 -15.65 -6.78
N TYR A 59 11.95 -14.63 -6.23
CA TYR A 59 13.15 -14.05 -6.84
C TYR A 59 14.32 -15.05 -6.88
N GLU A 60 14.57 -15.76 -5.78
CA GLU A 60 15.63 -16.78 -5.71
C GLU A 60 15.36 -17.90 -6.73
N ALA A 61 14.13 -18.39 -6.83
CA ALA A 61 13.74 -19.41 -7.80
C ALA A 61 13.92 -18.91 -9.25
N ALA A 62 13.52 -17.69 -9.57
CA ALA A 62 13.72 -17.09 -10.89
C ALA A 62 15.22 -16.94 -11.23
N SER A 63 16.04 -16.58 -10.25
CA SER A 63 17.51 -16.48 -10.42
C SER A 63 18.19 -17.84 -10.57
N ALA A 64 17.68 -18.88 -9.91
CA ALA A 64 18.19 -20.25 -10.01
C ALA A 64 17.82 -20.92 -11.35
N VAL A 65 16.67 -20.58 -11.93
CA VAL A 65 16.31 -20.98 -13.31
C VAL A 65 17.17 -20.24 -14.35
N SER A 66 17.73 -19.10 -13.97
CA SER A 66 18.75 -18.35 -14.74
C SER A 66 20.17 -18.80 -14.37
N GLY A 67 20.44 -20.11 -14.39
CA GLY A 67 21.81 -20.65 -14.31
C GLY A 67 22.69 -20.12 -15.46
N PRO A 68 24.03 -20.09 -15.31
CA PRO A 68 24.92 -19.27 -16.11
C PRO A 68 24.67 -19.50 -17.60
N ALA A 69 24.49 -18.40 -18.34
CA ALA A 69 24.48 -18.43 -19.79
C ALA A 69 25.69 -19.27 -20.24
N GLU A 70 25.42 -20.44 -20.80
CA GLU A 70 26.37 -21.30 -21.49
C GLU A 70 27.09 -20.41 -22.51
N GLN A 71 28.31 -20.03 -22.17
CA GLN A 71 29.18 -19.31 -23.08
C GLN A 71 29.59 -20.34 -24.15
N PRO A 72 29.23 -20.15 -25.43
CA PRO A 72 29.61 -21.10 -26.46
C PRO A 72 31.14 -21.20 -26.49
N ARG A 73 31.64 -22.40 -26.17
CA ARG A 73 33.05 -22.77 -26.32
C ARG A 73 33.32 -22.91 -27.82
N ASP A 74 33.65 -21.82 -28.50
CA ASP A 74 34.37 -21.91 -29.77
C ASP A 74 35.86 -21.68 -29.52
N SER A 75 36.55 -22.79 -29.28
CA SER A 75 37.96 -22.90 -29.63
C SER A 75 38.05 -23.05 -31.15
N ALA A 76 38.60 -22.04 -31.83
CA ALA A 76 39.19 -22.23 -33.15
C ALA A 76 40.53 -21.48 -33.18
N ALA A 77 41.59 -22.28 -33.37
CA ALA A 77 42.96 -21.87 -33.57
C ALA A 77 43.20 -21.32 -34.99
N GLY A 78 44.26 -20.53 -35.16
CA GLY A 78 44.84 -20.08 -36.44
C GLY A 78 44.48 -18.63 -36.77
N SER A 79 45.40 -17.74 -37.13
CA SER A 79 46.81 -17.81 -37.54
C SER A 79 47.48 -16.46 -37.29
#